data_AF-A0A5K1GZV0-F1
#
_entry.id   AF-A0A5K1GZV0-F1
#
_cell.length_a   1.000
_cell.length_b   1.000
_cell.length_c   1.000
_cell.angle_alpha   90.00
_cell.angle_beta   90.00
_cell.angle_gamma   90.00
#
_symmetry.space_group_name_H-M   'P 1'
#
loop_
_entity.id
_entity.type
_entity.pdbx_description
1 polymer ?
#
loop_
_entity_poly.entity_id
_entity_poly.type
_entity_poly.pdbx_seq_one_letter_code
_entity_poly.pdbx_strand_id
1 'polypeptide(L)' 'VKSLRLKPGKNAHNGCGVDGELLSMKGQVVVSLLPEQCRLIGRPAQDRV' A
#
# COMPACT_ATOMS: atom_id res chain seq x y z
N VAL A 1 13.01 0.21 -4.20
CA VAL A 1 12.79 -0.06 -2.75
C VAL A 1 11.79 -1.21 -2.63
N LYS A 2 12.08 -2.25 -1.84
CA LYS A 2 11.23 -3.46 -1.71
C LYS A 2 10.36 -3.47 -0.45
N SER A 3 10.68 -2.65 0.55
CA SER A 3 9.90 -2.46 1.77
C SER A 3 10.11 -1.06 2.32
N LEU A 4 9.10 -0.52 3.00
CA LEU A 4 9.11 0.80 3.61
C LEU A 4 8.32 0.80 4.92
N ARG A 5 8.72 1.68 5.83
CA ARG A 5 8.07 1.86 7.13
C ARG A 5 7.48 3.26 7.20
N LEU A 6 6.17 3.34 7.36
CA LEU A 6 5.44 4.59 7.54
C LEU A 6 5.25 4.85 9.03
N LYS A 7 5.54 6.09 9.43
CA LYS A 7 5.26 6.61 10.77
C LYS A 7 4.22 7.73 10.65
N PRO A 8 3.17 7.74 11.48
CA PRO A 8 2.16 8.77 11.45
C PRO A 8 2.74 10.11 11.89
N GLY A 9 2.28 11.19 11.26
CA GLY A 9 2.56 12.55 11.70
C GLY A 9 1.82 12.90 12.99
N LYS A 10 2.19 14.02 13.62
CA LYS A 10 1.66 14.45 14.94
C LYS A 10 0.13 14.54 15.02
N ASN A 11 -0.55 14.85 13.92
CA ASN A 11 -2.01 15.01 13.85
C ASN A 11 -2.68 13.93 12.99
N ALA A 12 -2.02 12.79 12.76
CA ALA A 12 -2.60 11.70 11.97
C ALA A 12 -3.61 10.91 12.81
N HIS A 13 -4.67 10.44 12.17
CA HIS A 13 -5.62 9.51 12.77
C HIS A 13 -5.02 8.10 12.81
N ASN A 14 -5.50 7.25 13.73
CA ASN A 14 -5.03 5.87 13.93
C ASN A 14 -5.61 4.89 12.88
N GLY A 15 -5.76 5.34 11.64
CA GLY A 15 -6.25 4.53 10.54
C GLY A 15 -5.30 4.59 9.36
N CYS A 16 -5.29 3.55 8.53
CA CYS A 16 -4.81 3.72 7.15
C CYS A 16 -5.72 3.01 6.15
N GLY A 17 -5.98 3.74 5.08
CA GLY A 17 -6.76 3.28 3.95
C GLY A 17 -5.93 2.36 3.07
N VAL A 18 -6.50 1.22 2.66
CA VAL A 18 -5.92 0.30 1.69
C VAL A 18 -7.04 -0.14 0.75
N ASP A 19 -6.92 0.18 -0.55
CA ASP A 19 -7.84 -0.25 -1.60
C ASP A 19 -9.36 -0.13 -1.26
N GLY A 20 -9.73 0.89 -0.49
CA GLY A 20 -11.10 1.18 -0.06
C GLY A 20 -11.44 0.75 1.37
N GLU A 21 -10.60 -0.03 2.03
CA GLU A 21 -10.77 -0.46 3.43
C GLU A 21 -10.05 0.49 4.39
N LEU A 22 -10.60 0.74 5.58
CA LEU A 22 -9.95 1.50 6.64
C LEU A 22 -9.53 0.59 7.79
N LEU A 23 -8.24 0.29 7.85
CA LEU A 23 -7.67 -0.55 8.90
C LEU A 23 -7.31 0.32 10.12
N SER A 24 -7.76 -0.08 11.31
CA SER A 24 -7.36 0.57 12.57
C SER A 24 -5.95 0.14 12.98
N MET A 25 -5.10 1.10 13.32
CA MET A 25 -3.66 0.88 13.48
C MET A 25 -3.11 1.56 14.73
N LYS A 26 -2.22 0.87 15.44
CA LYS A 26 -1.48 1.44 16.58
C LYS A 26 -0.15 2.04 16.13
N GLY A 27 -0.22 3.07 15.29
CA GLY A 27 0.95 3.86 14.91
C GLY A 27 1.57 3.46 13.58
N GLN A 28 2.54 2.54 13.58
CA GLN A 28 3.41 2.31 12.41
C GLN A 28 2.88 1.24 11.45
N VAL A 29 3.17 1.43 10.17
CA VAL A 29 2.86 0.46 9.10
C VAL A 29 4.14 0.05 8.41
N VAL A 30 4.29 -1.24 8.16
CA VAL A 30 5.32 -1.77 7.27
C VAL A 30 4.64 -2.23 5.99
N VAL A 31 5.09 -1.68 4.87
CA VAL A 31 4.58 -2.01 3.53
C VAL A 31 5.71 -2.68 2.78
N SER A 32 5.43 -3.82 2.15
CA SER A 32 6.40 -4.56 1.36
C SER A 32 5.83 -4.86 -0.02
N LEU A 33 6.65 -4.69 -1.05
CA LEU A 33 6.29 -5.13 -2.40
C LEU A 33 6.52 -6.64 -2.47
N LEU A 34 5.46 -7.38 -2.76
CA LEU A 34 5.51 -8.82 -2.97
C LEU A 34 5.50 -9.09 -4.48
N PRO A 35 6.67 -9.35 -5.10
CA PRO A 35 6.75 -9.54 -6.55
C PRO A 35 5.99 -10.80 -6.95
N GLU A 36 5.30 -10.71 -8.09
CA GLU A 36 4.68 -11.86 -8.76
C GLU A 36 3.67 -12.65 -7.89
N GLN A 37 3.09 -11.99 -6.89
CA GLN A 37 2.08 -12.60 -6.02
C GLN A 37 0.82 -13.05 -6.77
N CYS A 38 0.53 -12.40 -7.89
CA CYS A 38 -0.57 -12.75 -8.76
C CYS A 38 -0.22 -12.40 -10.22
N ARG A 39 -0.94 -13.06 -11.14
CA ARG A 39 -0.93 -12.73 -12.55
C ARG A 39 -2.26 -12.08 -12.91
N LEU A 40 -2.21 -10.83 -13.36
CA LEU A 40 -3.39 -10.15 -13.87
C LEU A 40 -3.80 -10.76 -15.22
N ILE A 41 -5.05 -11.17 -15.35
CA ILE A 41 -5.63 -11.61 -16.63
C ILE A 41 -6.30 -10.40 -17.28
N GLY A 42 -5.83 -10.01 -18.46
CA GLY A 42 -6.36 -8.85 -19.17
C GLY A 42 -5.46 -8.40 -20.30
N ARG A 43 -5.81 -7.27 -20.92
CA ARG A 43 -4.93 -6.59 -21.86
C ARG A 43 -3.76 -5.98 -21.09
N PRO A 44 -2.51 -6.08 -21.58
CA PRO A 44 -1.39 -5.37 -20.98
C PRO A 44 -1.71 -3.89 -20.86
N ALA A 45 -1.37 -3.29 -19.72
CA ALA A 45 -1.41 -1.84 -19.60
C ALA A 45 -0.50 -1.27 -20.69
N GLN A 46 -1.05 -0.38 -21.52
CA GLN A 46 -0.23 0.40 -22.43
C GLN A 46 0.32 1.57 -21.62
N ASP A 47 1.64 1.71 -21.60
CA ASP A 47 2.25 2.93 -21.07
C ASP A 47 1.73 4.09 -21.91
N ARG A 48 1.02 5.01 -21.26
CA ARG A 48 0.68 6.29 -21.87
C ARG A 48 1.95 7.11 -21.87
N VAL A 49 2.64 7.10 -23.01
CA VAL A 49 3.72 8.05 -23.33
C VAL A 49 3.12 9.43 -23.56
#